data_AF-A0A7C8I8R1-F1
#
_entry.id   AF-A0A7C8I8R1-F1
#
_cell.length_a   1.000
_cell.length_b   1.000
_cell.length_c   1.000
_cell.angle_alpha   90.00
_cell.angle_beta   90.00
_cell.angle_gamma   90.00
#
_symmetry.space_group_name_H-M   'P 1'
#
loop_
_entity.id
_entity.type
_entity.pdbx_description
1 polymer ?
#
loop_
_entity_poly.entity_id
_entity_poly.type
_entity_poly.pdbx_seq_one_letter_code
_entity_poly.pdbx_strand_id
1 'polypeptide(L)'
;MADSELPPILIEAIDSANEQRLRITLEKLCATIPEALRVASEELLATPTATQPSTEGGSSANAITLDQDEDNAQNSNSGNLKRKRAELGTRRYAVCQDCETEFDITKNGPTSCRFHLEMLVKNDDAPIWFDVRRRGWGNMDNEEGQARFPSGFYWECCEKPIKHPGCEITAHTAKPAPIRKANATTTKRMKETPKPTIAATPNPVDFRPIGISAHTPVLDPYPGTVLGPPPPGLGQYLQTVSGPYHGMALGPYFETVIAQPTFPNSRWDETTQSWVLVV
;
A
#
# COMPACT_ATOMS: atom_id res chain seq x y z
N MET A 1 -15.91 -23.41 -17.16
CA MET A 1 -15.34 -23.48 -15.79
C MET A 1 -16.38 -22.85 -14.90
N ALA A 2 -16.86 -23.55 -13.88
CA ALA A 2 -17.90 -22.98 -13.02
C ALA A 2 -17.26 -21.85 -12.22
N ASP A 3 -17.75 -20.63 -12.40
CA ASP A 3 -17.40 -19.50 -11.56
C ASP A 3 -17.90 -19.83 -10.14
N SER A 4 -17.02 -20.39 -9.32
CA SER A 4 -17.25 -20.56 -7.89
C SER A 4 -17.20 -19.20 -7.23
N GLU A 5 -18.29 -18.43 -7.38
CA GLU A 5 -18.49 -17.20 -6.64
C GLU A 5 -18.52 -17.52 -5.14
N LEU A 6 -17.69 -16.80 -4.38
CA LEU A 6 -17.70 -16.90 -2.93
C LEU A 6 -19.03 -16.35 -2.40
N PRO A 7 -19.67 -17.00 -1.42
CA PRO A 7 -20.87 -16.46 -0.79
C PRO A 7 -20.62 -15.04 -0.25
N PRO A 8 -21.53 -14.07 -0.44
CA PRO A 8 -21.30 -12.67 -0.06
C PRO A 8 -21.01 -12.49 1.43
N ILE A 9 -21.63 -13.32 2.29
CA ILE A 9 -21.38 -13.33 3.73
C ILE A 9 -19.92 -13.69 4.09
N LEU A 10 -19.27 -14.50 3.26
CA LEU A 10 -17.86 -14.84 3.45
C LEU A 10 -16.95 -13.68 3.03
N ILE A 11 -17.30 -12.95 1.97
CA ILE A 11 -16.56 -11.76 1.55
C ILE A 11 -16.58 -10.70 2.65
N GLU A 12 -17.76 -10.40 3.21
CA GLU A 12 -17.91 -9.46 4.33
C GLU A 12 -17.13 -9.91 5.59
N ALA A 13 -17.11 -11.22 5.86
CA ALA A 13 -16.33 -11.79 6.96
C ALA A 13 -14.81 -11.67 6.74
N ILE A 14 -14.34 -11.71 5.49
CA ILE A 14 -12.93 -11.51 5.14
C ILE A 14 -12.57 -10.03 5.28
N ASP A 15 -13.39 -9.13 4.74
CA ASP A 15 -13.15 -7.67 4.78
C ASP A 15 -13.15 -7.10 6.20
N SER A 16 -13.96 -7.68 7.10
CA SER A 16 -14.01 -7.30 8.51
C SER A 16 -13.00 -8.05 9.41
N ALA A 17 -12.28 -9.05 8.89
CA ALA A 17 -11.33 -9.82 9.68
C ALA A 17 -10.04 -9.04 9.94
N ASN A 18 -9.48 -9.20 11.14
CA ASN A 18 -8.15 -8.69 11.42
C ASN A 18 -7.04 -9.49 10.69
N GLU A 19 -5.93 -8.83 10.42
CA GLU A 19 -4.78 -9.40 9.69
C GLU A 19 -4.25 -10.69 10.35
N GLN A 20 -4.20 -10.74 11.68
CA GLN A 20 -3.72 -11.91 12.42
C GLN A 20 -4.63 -13.13 12.22
N ARG A 21 -5.95 -12.94 12.21
CA ARG A 21 -6.94 -14.00 11.96
C ARG A 21 -6.82 -14.51 10.53
N LEU A 22 -6.67 -13.61 9.56
CA LEU A 22 -6.46 -13.99 8.15
C LEU A 22 -5.20 -14.84 7.99
N ARG A 23 -4.08 -14.44 8.62
CA ARG A 23 -2.83 -15.23 8.61
C ARG A 23 -3.00 -16.61 9.21
N ILE A 24 -3.60 -16.71 10.41
CA ILE A 24 -3.82 -18.00 11.08
C ILE A 24 -4.73 -18.91 10.23
N THR A 25 -5.80 -18.35 9.64
CA THR A 25 -6.70 -19.11 8.78
C THR A 25 -6.00 -19.59 7.52
N LEU A 26 -5.22 -18.74 6.85
CA LEU A 26 -4.44 -19.14 5.67
C LEU A 26 -3.41 -20.23 6.01
N GLU A 27 -2.68 -20.09 7.12
CA GLU A 27 -1.75 -21.12 7.60
C GLU A 27 -2.46 -22.47 7.83
N LYS A 28 -3.64 -22.45 8.45
CA LYS A 28 -4.45 -23.66 8.64
C LYS A 28 -4.91 -24.28 7.32
N LEU A 29 -5.33 -23.44 6.36
CA LEU A 29 -5.77 -23.91 5.03
C LEU A 29 -4.61 -24.55 4.28
N CYS A 30 -3.44 -23.93 4.25
CA CYS A 30 -2.23 -24.48 3.62
C CYS A 30 -1.76 -25.78 4.30
N ALA A 31 -1.96 -25.93 5.61
CA ALA A 31 -1.65 -27.16 6.33
C ALA A 31 -2.63 -28.30 6.05
N THR A 32 -3.88 -27.98 5.73
CA THR A 32 -4.97 -28.97 5.57
C THR A 32 -5.16 -29.37 4.11
N ILE A 33 -5.00 -28.42 3.17
CA ILE A 33 -5.33 -28.60 1.76
C ILE A 33 -4.05 -28.38 0.93
N PRO A 34 -3.47 -29.44 0.34
CA PRO A 34 -2.26 -29.32 -0.48
C PRO A 34 -2.41 -28.38 -1.67
N GLU A 35 -3.59 -28.32 -2.27
CA GLU A 35 -3.87 -27.41 -3.38
C GLU A 35 -3.85 -25.94 -2.95
N ALA A 36 -4.32 -25.65 -1.73
CA ALA A 36 -4.24 -24.30 -1.17
C ALA A 36 -2.77 -23.88 -0.94
N LEU A 37 -1.92 -24.81 -0.49
CA LEU A 37 -0.48 -24.55 -0.36
C LEU A 37 0.17 -24.27 -1.72
N ARG A 38 -0.21 -25.02 -2.77
CA ARG A 38 0.30 -24.82 -4.13
C ARG A 38 -0.03 -23.40 -4.62
N VAL A 39 -1.30 -23.02 -4.56
CA VAL A 39 -1.78 -21.69 -4.97
C VAL A 39 -1.13 -20.58 -4.13
N ALA A 40 -1.09 -20.74 -2.80
CA ALA A 40 -0.45 -19.74 -1.93
C ALA A 40 1.05 -19.59 -2.23
N SER A 41 1.75 -20.67 -2.58
CA SER A 41 3.17 -20.61 -2.93
C SER A 41 3.39 -19.89 -4.27
N GLU A 42 2.53 -20.11 -5.25
CA GLU A 42 2.58 -19.45 -6.56
C GLU A 42 2.27 -17.94 -6.47
N GLU A 43 1.32 -17.58 -5.61
CA GLU A 43 0.91 -16.18 -5.42
C GLU A 43 1.88 -15.39 -4.52
N LEU A 44 2.35 -15.98 -3.42
CA LEU A 44 3.09 -15.24 -2.39
C LEU A 44 4.62 -15.36 -2.51
N LEU A 45 5.13 -16.36 -3.21
CA LEU A 45 6.57 -16.57 -3.38
C LEU A 45 6.97 -16.26 -4.82
N ALA A 46 8.07 -15.54 -4.97
CA ALA A 46 8.72 -15.42 -6.25
C ALA A 46 9.35 -16.78 -6.56
N THR A 47 8.81 -17.48 -7.56
CA THR A 47 9.58 -18.51 -8.22
C THR A 47 10.78 -17.82 -8.86
N PRO A 48 12.01 -18.34 -8.71
CA PRO A 48 13.12 -17.92 -9.54
C PRO A 48 12.80 -18.39 -10.96
N THR A 49 11.93 -17.66 -11.65
CA THR A 49 11.82 -17.75 -13.10
C THR A 49 13.22 -17.49 -13.58
N ALA A 50 13.84 -18.53 -14.12
CA ALA A 50 15.18 -18.50 -14.67
C ALA A 50 15.25 -17.27 -15.56
N THR A 51 15.86 -16.21 -15.05
CA THR A 51 16.23 -15.03 -15.81
C THR A 51 17.06 -15.57 -16.94
N GLN A 52 16.42 -15.79 -18.10
CA GLN A 52 17.13 -15.93 -19.35
C GLN A 52 17.97 -14.66 -19.41
N PRO A 53 19.32 -14.76 -19.38
CA PRO A 53 20.15 -13.59 -19.53
C PRO A 53 19.76 -12.99 -20.87
N SER A 54 19.05 -11.86 -20.83
CA SER A 54 18.90 -10.97 -21.98
C SER A 54 20.32 -10.52 -22.30
N THR A 55 20.93 -11.33 -23.16
CA THR A 55 22.27 -11.18 -23.69
C THR A 55 22.15 -10.12 -24.76
N GLU A 56 21.95 -8.87 -24.35
CA GLU A 56 22.09 -7.75 -25.26
C GLU A 56 23.56 -7.33 -25.24
N GLY A 57 24.19 -7.55 -26.40
CA GLY A 57 25.62 -7.53 -26.60
C GLY A 57 26.26 -6.19 -26.27
N GLY A 58 27.29 -6.27 -25.43
CA GLY A 58 28.26 -5.23 -25.17
C GLY A 58 29.65 -5.85 -25.10
N SER A 59 30.23 -6.09 -26.28
CA SER A 59 31.59 -6.60 -26.46
C SER A 59 32.62 -5.73 -25.73
N SER A 60 33.37 -6.31 -24.79
CA SER A 60 34.74 -5.87 -24.53
C SER A 60 35.53 -7.00 -23.89
N ALA A 61 36.33 -7.68 -24.71
CA ALA A 61 37.30 -8.67 -24.30
C ALA A 61 38.33 -8.05 -23.34
N ASN A 62 38.57 -8.72 -22.21
CA ASN A 62 39.90 -8.79 -21.61
C ASN A 62 40.05 -10.14 -20.94
N ALA A 63 40.84 -10.99 -21.59
CA ALA A 63 41.30 -12.27 -21.08
C ALA A 63 42.32 -12.02 -19.96
N ILE A 64 42.09 -12.60 -18.78
CA ILE A 64 43.14 -12.83 -17.79
C ILE A 64 43.05 -14.30 -17.38
N THR A 65 44.20 -14.94 -17.47
CA THR A 65 44.46 -16.37 -17.42
C THR A 65 44.36 -16.97 -16.02
N LEU A 66 44.05 -18.27 -16.02
CA LEU A 66 44.21 -19.20 -14.91
C LEU A 66 45.65 -19.21 -14.39
N ASP A 67 45.80 -19.35 -13.07
CA ASP A 67 46.80 -20.24 -12.48
C ASP A 67 46.17 -20.97 -11.28
N GLN A 68 46.38 -22.28 -11.30
CA GLN A 68 45.96 -23.29 -10.34
C GLN A 68 46.99 -23.36 -9.21
N ASP A 69 46.54 -23.55 -7.97
CA ASP A 69 47.35 -24.24 -6.96
C ASP A 69 46.43 -25.08 -6.07
N GLU A 70 46.74 -26.37 -6.02
CA GLU A 70 46.12 -27.42 -5.22
C GLU A 70 46.71 -27.48 -3.79
N ASP A 71 46.02 -28.25 -2.94
CA ASP A 71 46.43 -28.81 -1.65
C ASP A 71 46.30 -27.94 -0.39
N ASN A 72 45.32 -28.26 0.47
CA ASN A 72 45.59 -28.96 1.73
C ASN A 72 44.29 -29.34 2.47
N ALA A 73 44.30 -30.53 3.04
CA ALA A 73 43.16 -31.29 3.52
C ALA A 73 42.86 -31.11 5.03
N GLN A 74 41.59 -31.35 5.36
CA GLN A 74 41.06 -31.88 6.63
C GLN A 74 41.23 -31.05 7.93
N ASN A 75 40.14 -30.37 8.35
CA ASN A 75 39.80 -30.31 9.78
C ASN A 75 38.30 -30.07 10.06
N SER A 76 37.72 -30.96 10.85
CA SER A 76 36.48 -30.87 11.64
C SER A 76 35.17 -30.35 10.98
N ASN A 77 34.50 -31.35 10.41
CA ASN A 77 33.06 -31.59 10.31
C ASN A 77 32.15 -30.91 11.37
N SER A 78 31.88 -29.60 11.22
CA SER A 78 30.66 -28.93 11.71
C SER A 78 29.94 -28.28 10.52
N GLY A 79 29.69 -29.12 9.51
CA GLY A 79 29.13 -28.76 8.21
C GLY A 79 27.77 -28.09 8.32
N ASN A 80 27.79 -26.77 8.47
CA ASN A 80 27.16 -25.84 7.54
C ASN A 80 25.76 -26.27 7.00
N LEU A 81 24.80 -26.52 7.91
CA LEU A 81 23.36 -26.54 7.60
C LEU A 81 22.82 -25.17 7.15
N LYS A 82 23.70 -24.17 6.97
CA LYS A 82 23.40 -22.82 6.52
C LYS A 82 23.05 -22.74 5.02
N ARG A 83 23.12 -23.85 4.27
CA ARG A 83 22.90 -23.90 2.81
C ARG A 83 21.57 -24.51 2.35
N LYS A 84 20.58 -24.73 3.23
CA LYS A 84 19.25 -25.20 2.81
C LYS A 84 18.10 -24.20 2.98
N ARG A 85 18.38 -22.98 3.46
CA ARG A 85 17.37 -21.91 3.54
C ARG A 85 17.21 -21.14 2.22
N ALA A 86 18.11 -21.32 1.25
CA ALA A 86 18.09 -20.60 -0.01
C ALA A 86 17.06 -21.13 -1.04
N GLU A 87 16.46 -22.31 -0.81
CA GLU A 87 15.45 -22.87 -1.73
C GLU A 87 14.01 -22.56 -1.33
N LEU A 88 13.77 -21.95 -0.17
CA LEU A 88 12.46 -21.42 0.17
C LEU A 88 12.35 -20.03 -0.47
N GLY A 89 11.63 -19.98 -1.59
CA GLY A 89 11.53 -18.81 -2.47
C GLY A 89 11.41 -17.48 -1.73
N THR A 90 12.04 -16.44 -2.29
CA THR A 90 11.92 -15.07 -1.81
C THR A 90 10.45 -14.65 -1.87
N ARG A 91 9.99 -13.80 -0.93
CA ARG A 91 8.62 -13.25 -0.99
C ARG A 91 8.43 -12.51 -2.31
N ARG A 92 7.28 -12.68 -2.95
CA ARG A 92 6.97 -12.03 -4.22
C ARG A 92 6.75 -10.53 -4.07
N TYR A 93 6.05 -10.14 -3.00
CA TYR A 93 5.72 -8.76 -2.72
C TYR A 93 6.60 -8.20 -1.60
N ALA A 94 7.02 -6.96 -1.77
CA ALA A 94 7.73 -6.17 -0.77
C ALA A 94 7.23 -4.73 -0.77
N VAL A 95 7.47 -4.01 0.32
CA VAL A 95 7.16 -2.57 0.42
C VAL A 95 8.41 -1.78 0.07
N CYS A 96 8.28 -0.82 -0.83
CA CYS A 96 9.40 0.03 -1.24
C CYS A 96 9.82 0.98 -0.12
N GLN A 97 11.12 1.21 0.05
CA GLN A 97 11.67 2.13 1.03
C GLN A 97 11.37 3.59 0.70
N ASP A 98 11.33 3.93 -0.58
CA ASP A 98 11.30 5.31 -1.04
C ASP A 98 9.86 5.81 -1.29
N CYS A 99 9.04 5.03 -2.02
CA CYS A 99 7.64 5.40 -2.30
C CYS A 99 6.61 4.78 -1.34
N GLU A 100 7.04 3.88 -0.44
CA GLU A 100 6.19 3.17 0.52
C GLU A 100 5.06 2.31 -0.05
N THR A 101 5.00 2.12 -1.37
CA THR A 101 4.02 1.24 -2.02
C THR A 101 4.49 -0.20 -2.05
N GLU A 102 3.53 -1.14 -2.01
CA GLU A 102 3.81 -2.55 -2.28
C GLU A 102 4.14 -2.75 -3.78
N PHE A 103 5.13 -3.59 -4.07
CA PHE A 103 5.53 -3.93 -5.43
C PHE A 103 5.89 -5.41 -5.56
N ASP A 104 5.69 -5.96 -6.77
CA ASP A 104 6.12 -7.32 -7.14
C ASP A 104 7.61 -7.29 -7.52
N ILE A 105 8.44 -7.98 -6.75
CA ILE A 105 9.89 -8.06 -6.96
C ILE A 105 10.22 -8.63 -8.35
N THR A 106 9.38 -9.51 -8.89
CA THR A 106 9.58 -10.14 -10.20
C THR A 106 9.31 -9.19 -11.37
N LYS A 107 8.55 -8.12 -11.14
CA LYS A 107 8.17 -7.11 -12.15
C LYS A 107 8.87 -5.76 -11.92
N ASN A 108 9.87 -5.72 -11.05
CA ASN A 108 10.55 -4.49 -10.69
C ASN A 108 11.54 -4.07 -11.79
N GLY A 109 11.12 -3.13 -12.64
CA GLY A 109 11.96 -2.52 -13.66
C GLY A 109 12.70 -1.27 -13.14
N PRO A 110 13.70 -0.76 -13.88
CA PRO A 110 14.47 0.43 -13.50
C PRO A 110 13.65 1.72 -13.42
N THR A 111 12.40 1.70 -13.89
CA THR A 111 11.50 2.87 -13.93
C THR A 111 10.17 2.66 -13.22
N SER A 112 10.07 1.57 -12.43
CA SER A 112 8.84 1.18 -11.73
C SER A 112 8.54 2.04 -10.51
N CYS A 113 9.58 2.50 -9.80
CA CYS A 113 9.43 3.36 -8.63
C CYS A 113 9.41 4.83 -9.04
N ARG A 114 8.43 5.57 -8.54
CA ARG A 114 8.38 7.03 -8.65
C ARG A 114 8.12 7.64 -7.29
N PHE A 115 9.02 8.50 -6.82
CA PHE A 115 8.90 9.15 -5.53
C PHE A 115 9.51 10.56 -5.54
N HIS A 116 9.28 11.29 -4.46
CA HIS A 116 9.91 12.58 -4.20
C HIS A 116 10.93 12.39 -3.07
N LEU A 117 12.15 12.89 -3.25
CA LEU A 117 13.24 12.75 -2.27
C LEU A 117 13.07 13.69 -1.07
N GLU A 118 12.51 14.87 -1.33
CA GLU A 118 12.40 15.94 -0.35
C GLU A 118 10.98 16.00 0.22
N MET A 119 10.85 16.72 1.34
CA MET A 119 9.57 16.82 2.02
C MET A 119 8.62 17.76 1.28
N LEU A 120 7.32 17.55 1.51
CA LEU A 120 6.31 18.48 1.05
C LEU A 120 6.40 19.77 1.88
N VAL A 121 6.55 20.91 1.21
CA VAL A 121 6.68 22.22 1.84
C VAL A 121 5.52 23.13 1.46
N LYS A 122 5.14 23.97 2.41
CA LYS A 122 4.12 24.99 2.22
C LYS A 122 4.70 26.17 1.46
N ASN A 123 4.01 26.58 0.41
CA ASN A 123 4.30 27.82 -0.29
C ASN A 123 3.63 28.98 0.45
N ASP A 124 4.31 29.63 1.39
CA ASP A 124 3.75 30.75 2.18
C ASP A 124 3.33 31.95 1.31
N ASP A 125 3.86 32.07 0.10
CA ASP A 125 3.51 33.10 -0.88
C ASP A 125 2.31 32.73 -1.76
N ALA A 126 1.78 31.50 -1.65
CA ALA A 126 0.64 31.08 -2.45
C ALA A 126 -0.60 31.93 -2.11
N PRO A 127 -1.32 32.45 -3.14
CA PRO A 127 -2.46 33.34 -2.92
C PRO A 127 -3.57 32.76 -2.02
N ILE A 128 -3.70 31.43 -1.99
CA ILE A 128 -4.69 30.73 -1.17
C ILE A 128 -4.54 31.04 0.34
N TRP A 129 -3.33 31.33 0.81
CA TRP A 129 -3.08 31.60 2.22
C TRP A 129 -3.56 32.98 2.68
N PHE A 130 -3.79 33.93 1.77
CA PHE A 130 -4.42 35.21 2.14
C PHE A 130 -5.85 35.00 2.66
N ASP A 131 -6.63 34.14 2.00
CA ASP A 131 -8.00 33.85 2.41
C ASP A 131 -8.04 33.00 3.68
N VAL A 132 -7.16 32.01 3.79
CA VAL A 132 -7.04 31.15 4.99
C VAL A 132 -6.69 31.99 6.23
N ARG A 133 -5.71 32.90 6.12
CA ARG A 133 -5.35 33.82 7.22
C ARG A 133 -6.48 34.77 7.56
N ARG A 134 -7.14 35.36 6.55
CA ARG A 134 -8.28 36.27 6.75
C ARG A 134 -9.45 35.61 7.48
N ARG A 135 -9.69 34.31 7.22
CA ARG A 135 -10.76 33.54 7.87
C ARG A 135 -10.38 32.99 9.25
N GLY A 136 -9.13 33.13 9.68
CA GLY A 136 -8.67 32.68 10.99
C GLY A 136 -8.70 31.16 11.15
N TRP A 137 -8.46 30.40 10.09
CA TRP A 137 -8.54 28.92 10.13
C TRP A 137 -7.37 28.23 10.84
N GLY A 138 -6.47 28.97 11.49
CA GLY A 138 -5.36 28.41 12.26
C GLY A 138 -4.20 27.88 11.41
N ASN A 139 -3.36 27.02 12.01
CA ASN A 139 -2.23 26.39 11.33
C ASN A 139 -2.73 25.29 10.38
N MET A 140 -2.51 25.47 9.08
CA MET A 140 -2.91 24.54 8.02
C MET A 140 -1.76 23.65 7.54
N ASP A 141 -0.64 23.65 8.27
CA ASP A 141 0.54 22.83 7.96
C ASP A 141 0.33 21.39 8.50
N ASN A 142 -0.84 20.82 8.21
CA ASN A 142 -1.25 19.47 8.61
C ASN A 142 -1.89 18.75 7.41
N GLU A 143 -2.18 17.45 7.55
CA GLU A 143 -2.77 16.64 6.47
C GLU A 143 -4.14 17.18 6.00
N GLU A 144 -4.94 17.75 6.91
CA GLU A 144 -6.23 18.36 6.56
C GLU A 144 -6.04 19.57 5.63
N GLY A 145 -5.09 20.44 5.95
CA GLY A 145 -4.73 21.60 5.13
C GLY A 145 -4.17 21.19 3.78
N GLN A 146 -3.35 20.13 3.72
CA GLN A 146 -2.85 19.56 2.47
C GLN A 146 -3.97 19.02 1.58
N ALA A 147 -4.95 18.31 2.17
CA ALA A 147 -6.10 17.80 1.44
C ALA A 147 -7.02 18.92 0.93
N ARG A 148 -7.20 19.97 1.73
CA ARG A 148 -8.13 21.07 1.44
C ARG A 148 -7.54 22.12 0.50
N PHE A 149 -6.24 22.41 0.61
CA PHE A 149 -5.53 23.42 -0.17
C PHE A 149 -4.28 22.82 -0.84
N PRO A 150 -4.43 21.83 -1.74
CA PRO A 150 -3.30 21.15 -2.36
C PRO A 150 -2.39 22.10 -3.16
N SER A 151 -2.91 23.23 -3.65
CA SER A 151 -2.15 24.26 -4.36
C SER A 151 -1.28 25.14 -3.45
N GLY A 152 -1.50 25.09 -2.13
CA GLY A 152 -0.69 25.79 -1.14
C GLY A 152 0.60 25.05 -0.79
N PHE A 153 0.83 23.87 -1.35
CA PHE A 153 1.97 23.00 -1.07
C PHE A 153 2.65 22.56 -2.36
N TYR A 154 3.95 22.32 -2.27
CA TYR A 154 4.77 21.80 -3.35
C TYR A 154 5.87 20.89 -2.82
N TRP A 155 6.40 20.05 -3.70
CA TRP A 155 7.58 19.24 -3.41
C TRP A 155 8.84 20.05 -3.68
N GLU A 156 9.73 20.20 -2.70
CA GLU A 156 10.96 21.00 -2.86
C GLU A 156 11.83 20.49 -4.02
N CYS A 157 11.91 19.17 -4.20
CA CYS A 157 12.80 18.53 -5.16
C CYS A 157 12.48 18.86 -6.63
N CYS A 158 11.25 19.27 -6.94
CA CYS A 158 10.86 19.57 -8.31
C CYS A 158 9.95 20.81 -8.46
N GLU A 159 9.61 21.46 -7.35
CA GLU A 159 8.71 22.63 -7.28
C GLU A 159 7.30 22.39 -7.86
N LYS A 160 6.86 21.12 -7.87
CA LYS A 160 5.56 20.73 -8.42
C LYS A 160 4.52 20.57 -7.32
N PRO A 161 3.22 20.75 -7.64
CA PRO A 161 2.14 20.64 -6.65
C PRO A 161 2.04 19.22 -6.06
N ILE A 162 1.39 19.10 -4.90
CA ILE A 162 1.26 17.84 -4.15
C ILE A 162 0.77 16.63 -4.99
N LYS A 163 -0.13 16.87 -5.97
CA LYS A 163 -0.70 15.82 -6.83
C LYS A 163 0.22 15.34 -7.94
N HIS A 164 1.40 15.95 -8.10
CA HIS A 164 2.33 15.54 -9.12
C HIS A 164 2.98 14.19 -8.74
N PRO A 165 3.08 13.22 -9.66
CA PRO A 165 3.77 11.96 -9.39
C PRO A 165 5.23 12.20 -9.00
N GLY A 166 5.87 11.23 -8.35
CA GLY A 166 7.29 11.34 -7.99
C GLY A 166 8.18 11.80 -9.14
N CYS A 167 9.10 12.74 -8.88
CA CYS A 167 10.03 13.25 -9.88
C CYS A 167 11.24 12.34 -10.09
N GLU A 168 11.62 11.55 -9.08
CA GLU A 168 12.70 10.59 -9.16
C GLU A 168 12.16 9.25 -9.69
N ILE A 169 12.86 8.64 -10.63
CA ILE A 169 12.45 7.39 -11.29
C ILE A 169 13.57 6.36 -11.13
N THR A 170 13.31 5.30 -10.38
CA THR A 170 14.27 4.21 -10.13
C THR A 170 13.58 2.86 -10.06
N ALA A 171 14.35 1.78 -9.85
CA ALA A 171 13.78 0.51 -9.40
C ALA A 171 13.38 0.60 -7.92
N HIS A 172 12.33 -0.11 -7.52
CA HIS A 172 11.94 -0.15 -6.12
C HIS A 172 13.04 -0.82 -5.27
N THR A 173 13.41 -0.18 -4.17
CA THR A 173 14.27 -0.77 -3.14
C THR A 173 13.39 -1.33 -2.02
N ALA A 174 13.48 -2.62 -1.70
CA ALA A 174 12.68 -3.22 -0.63
C ALA A 174 13.11 -2.72 0.76
N LYS A 175 12.18 -2.30 1.61
CA LYS A 175 12.45 -2.02 3.02
C LYS A 175 13.07 -3.26 3.68
N PRO A 176 14.23 -3.16 4.34
CA PRO A 176 14.81 -4.32 5.01
C PRO A 176 13.82 -4.82 6.06
N ALA A 177 13.50 -6.12 6.01
CA ALA A 177 12.59 -6.70 6.98
C ALA A 177 13.13 -6.39 8.39
N PRO A 178 12.29 -5.91 9.34
CA PRO A 178 12.75 -5.64 10.68
C PRO A 178 13.37 -6.93 11.20
N ILE A 179 14.67 -6.87 11.52
CA ILE A 179 15.37 -7.99 12.12
C ILE A 179 14.60 -8.24 13.41
N ARG A 180 13.79 -9.30 13.43
CA ARG A 180 13.19 -9.80 14.66
C ARG A 180 14.38 -10.18 15.51
N LYS A 181 14.85 -9.25 16.35
CA LYS A 181 15.74 -9.55 17.46
C LYS A 181 14.97 -10.62 18.20
N ALA A 182 15.37 -11.87 18.00
CA ALA A 182 14.82 -12.98 18.75
C ALA A 182 15.02 -12.51 20.19
N ASN A 183 13.92 -12.20 20.87
CA ASN A 183 13.98 -11.91 22.28
C ASN A 183 14.65 -13.14 22.85
N ALA A 184 15.94 -12.99 23.15
CA ALA A 184 16.74 -14.02 23.76
C ALA A 184 16.10 -14.16 25.13
N THR A 185 15.10 -15.03 25.19
CA THR A 185 14.49 -15.49 26.42
C THR A 185 15.67 -16.07 27.15
N THR A 186 16.23 -15.22 28.00
CA THR A 186 17.21 -15.58 29.00
C THR A 186 16.48 -16.64 29.79
N THR A 187 16.74 -17.90 29.44
CA THR A 187 16.64 -19.03 30.34
C THR A 187 17.64 -18.71 31.45
N LYS A 188 17.27 -17.75 32.30
CA LYS A 188 17.72 -17.69 33.67
C LYS A 188 17.19 -19.00 34.21
N ARG A 189 18.07 -20.00 34.14
CA ARG A 189 18.09 -21.21 34.92
C ARG A 189 17.62 -20.79 36.32
N MET A 190 16.33 -20.95 36.56
CA MET A 190 15.75 -20.81 37.89
C MET A 190 16.46 -21.89 38.68
N LYS A 191 17.44 -21.45 39.45
CA LYS A 191 18.08 -22.25 40.48
C LYS A 191 16.93 -22.70 41.37
N GLU A 192 16.75 -24.01 41.42
CA GLU A 192 15.71 -24.73 42.16
C GLU A 192 15.48 -24.05 43.52
N THR A 193 14.30 -23.44 43.68
CA THR A 193 13.81 -23.10 45.01
C THR A 193 13.17 -24.36 45.61
N PRO A 194 13.49 -24.71 46.86
CA PRO A 194 12.96 -25.90 47.50
C PRO A 194 11.44 -25.82 47.67
N LYS A 195 10.82 -26.96 47.38
CA LYS A 195 9.41 -27.32 47.55
C LYS A 195 8.78 -26.67 48.80
N PRO A 196 7.80 -25.75 48.67
CA PRO A 196 7.03 -25.30 49.81
C PRO A 196 6.12 -26.45 50.31
N THR A 197 6.33 -26.82 51.57
CA THR A 197 5.48 -27.72 52.33
C THR A 197 4.06 -27.18 52.37
N ILE A 198 3.11 -28.02 51.96
CA ILE A 198 1.67 -27.75 51.93
C ILE A 198 1.19 -27.58 53.38
N ALA A 199 0.90 -26.35 53.78
CA ALA A 199 0.18 -26.06 55.01
C ALA A 199 -1.28 -25.77 54.68
N ALA A 200 -2.13 -26.54 55.35
CA ALA A 200 -3.59 -26.49 55.51
C ALA A 200 -4.36 -25.33 54.85
N THR A 201 -5.32 -25.75 54.03
CA THR A 201 -6.51 -25.06 53.53
C THR A 201 -7.27 -24.31 54.64
N PRO A 202 -7.54 -23.01 54.49
CA PRO A 202 -8.65 -22.34 55.16
C PRO A 202 -9.92 -22.29 54.30
N ASN A 203 -11.05 -22.33 54.99
CA ASN A 203 -12.42 -22.54 54.52
C ASN A 203 -12.91 -21.64 53.37
N PRO A 204 -13.92 -22.12 52.60
CA PRO A 204 -14.62 -21.33 51.59
C PRO A 204 -15.38 -20.16 52.23
N VAL A 205 -15.03 -18.93 51.85
CA VAL A 205 -15.83 -17.74 52.14
C VAL A 205 -16.94 -17.62 51.10
N ASP A 206 -18.17 -17.59 51.60
CA ASP A 206 -19.41 -17.32 50.86
C ASP A 206 -19.32 -15.98 50.11
N PHE A 207 -19.22 -16.06 48.79
CA PHE A 207 -19.43 -14.92 47.91
C PHE A 207 -20.94 -14.63 47.81
N ARG A 208 -21.39 -13.60 48.52
CA ARG A 208 -22.70 -13.00 48.29
C ARG A 208 -22.69 -12.22 46.96
N PRO A 209 -23.75 -12.33 46.13
CA PRO A 209 -23.86 -11.55 44.90
C PRO A 209 -24.08 -10.07 45.23
N ILE A 210 -23.18 -9.21 44.75
CA ILE A 210 -23.35 -7.76 44.77
C ILE A 210 -24.38 -7.44 43.68
N GLY A 211 -25.56 -6.98 44.10
CA GLY A 211 -26.61 -6.50 43.21
C GLY A 211 -26.11 -5.29 42.42
N ILE A 212 -25.93 -5.49 41.12
CA ILE A 212 -25.58 -4.43 40.18
C ILE A 212 -26.87 -3.64 39.92
N SER A 213 -27.01 -2.48 40.56
CA SER A 213 -28.12 -1.56 40.35
C SER A 213 -28.01 -0.98 38.94
N ALA A 214 -28.97 -1.32 38.08
CA ALA A 214 -29.09 -0.79 36.73
C ALA A 214 -29.53 0.68 36.79
N HIS A 215 -28.57 1.60 36.85
CA HIS A 215 -28.81 3.00 36.49
C HIS A 215 -28.65 3.15 34.98
N THR A 216 -29.78 3.12 34.28
CA THR A 216 -29.88 3.60 32.89
C THR A 216 -29.73 5.12 32.90
N PRO A 217 -28.75 5.70 32.19
CA PRO A 217 -28.73 7.14 31.98
C PRO A 217 -29.89 7.50 31.04
N VAL A 218 -30.81 8.32 31.56
CA VAL A 218 -31.83 9.01 30.77
C VAL A 218 -31.09 9.93 29.81
N LEU A 219 -31.12 9.59 28.53
CA LEU A 219 -30.67 10.49 27.46
C LEU A 219 -31.71 11.59 27.33
N ASP A 220 -31.32 12.82 27.65
CA ASP A 220 -32.10 14.01 27.37
C ASP A 220 -32.39 14.11 25.86
N PRO A 221 -33.64 14.35 25.44
CA PRO A 221 -33.96 14.57 24.05
C PRO A 221 -33.32 15.88 23.58
N TYR A 222 -32.42 15.78 22.60
CA TYR A 222 -31.90 16.92 21.85
C TYR A 222 -33.07 17.81 21.38
N PRO A 223 -33.05 19.13 21.66
CA PRO A 223 -34.03 20.03 21.10
C PRO A 223 -33.86 20.04 19.58
N GLY A 224 -34.93 19.61 18.89
CA GLY A 224 -34.97 19.49 17.45
C GLY A 224 -34.58 20.79 16.76
N THR A 225 -33.58 20.72 15.89
CA THR A 225 -33.25 21.76 14.93
C THR A 225 -34.43 21.89 13.96
N VAL A 226 -35.28 22.88 14.21
CA VAL A 226 -36.33 23.29 13.28
C VAL A 226 -35.65 23.85 12.03
N LEU A 227 -35.62 23.05 10.96
CA LEU A 227 -35.27 23.51 9.63
C LEU A 227 -36.31 24.57 9.22
N GLY A 228 -35.93 25.84 9.31
CA GLY A 228 -36.73 26.95 8.78
C GLY A 228 -36.92 26.81 7.27
N PRO A 229 -38.01 27.36 6.71
CA PRO A 229 -38.27 27.31 5.27
C PRO A 229 -37.13 27.99 4.49
N PRO A 230 -36.76 27.47 3.32
CA PRO A 230 -35.76 28.11 2.47
C PRO A 230 -36.24 29.50 2.05
N PRO A 231 -35.33 30.49 1.93
CA PRO A 231 -35.69 31.83 1.51
C PRO A 231 -36.30 31.83 0.11
N PRO A 232 -37.46 32.47 -0.10
CA PRO A 232 -38.01 32.66 -1.43
C PRO A 232 -37.24 33.78 -2.14
N GLY A 233 -36.45 33.45 -3.16
CA GLY A 233 -35.81 34.51 -3.97
C GLY A 233 -34.56 34.14 -4.75
N LEU A 234 -34.59 33.07 -5.55
CA LEU A 234 -33.67 32.93 -6.69
C LEU A 234 -34.47 32.60 -7.94
N GLY A 235 -35.43 33.48 -8.24
CA GLY A 235 -36.08 33.54 -9.54
C GLY A 235 -35.42 34.62 -10.39
N GLN A 236 -34.82 34.18 -11.49
CA GLN A 236 -34.62 34.95 -12.73
C GLN A 236 -33.59 36.09 -12.70
N TYR A 237 -32.34 35.76 -13.05
CA TYR A 237 -31.45 36.68 -13.78
C TYR A 237 -30.59 35.88 -14.77
N LEU A 238 -31.22 35.34 -15.81
CA LEU A 238 -30.55 35.03 -17.07
C LEU A 238 -30.91 36.16 -18.03
N GLN A 239 -30.18 37.28 -17.96
CA GLN A 239 -30.16 38.25 -19.04
C GLN A 239 -29.23 37.73 -20.12
N THR A 240 -29.84 37.34 -21.24
CA THR A 240 -29.19 37.15 -22.54
C THR A 240 -28.60 38.49 -22.99
N VAL A 241 -27.30 38.66 -22.82
CA VAL A 241 -26.54 39.76 -23.42
C VAL A 241 -26.13 39.32 -24.83
N SER A 242 -26.99 39.57 -25.81
CA SER A 242 -26.63 39.50 -27.22
C SER A 242 -25.91 40.79 -27.61
N GLY A 243 -24.58 40.76 -27.57
CA GLY A 243 -23.71 41.82 -28.09
C GLY A 243 -22.89 41.33 -29.29
N PRO A 244 -22.73 42.12 -30.36
CA PRO A 244 -21.98 41.72 -31.55
C PRO A 244 -20.48 41.80 -31.28
N TYR A 245 -19.82 40.65 -31.11
CA TYR A 245 -18.36 40.59 -31.14
C TYR A 245 -17.88 40.74 -32.58
N HIS A 246 -17.32 41.92 -32.87
CA HIS A 246 -16.48 42.13 -34.04
C HIS A 246 -15.22 41.26 -33.97
N GLY A 247 -14.83 40.77 -35.14
CA GLY A 247 -13.82 39.74 -35.33
C GLY A 247 -12.46 40.09 -34.74
N MET A 248 -11.91 39.12 -34.02
CA MET A 248 -10.47 38.93 -33.92
C MET A 248 -10.14 37.58 -34.54
N ALA A 249 -9.23 37.64 -35.51
CA ALA A 249 -8.74 36.51 -36.27
C ALA A 249 -8.12 35.46 -35.34
N LEU A 250 -8.65 34.24 -35.37
CA LEU A 250 -8.00 33.07 -34.82
C LEU A 250 -6.95 32.60 -35.82
N GLY A 251 -5.69 32.60 -35.40
CA GLY A 251 -4.61 31.89 -36.08
C GLY A 251 -4.81 30.37 -35.99
N PRO A 252 -4.24 29.60 -36.92
CA PRO A 252 -4.39 28.14 -36.95
C PRO A 252 -3.39 27.48 -35.98
N TYR A 253 -3.69 26.23 -35.61
CA TYR A 253 -2.87 25.26 -34.86
C TYR A 253 -2.96 25.31 -33.34
N PHE A 254 -3.84 24.47 -32.79
CA PHE A 254 -3.45 23.39 -31.88
C PHE A 254 -4.45 22.24 -32.05
N GLU A 255 -4.13 21.29 -32.92
CA GLU A 255 -4.78 19.98 -32.95
C GLU A 255 -4.50 19.30 -31.60
N THR A 256 -5.55 19.09 -30.82
CA THR A 256 -5.47 18.24 -29.64
C THR A 256 -5.52 16.80 -30.14
N VAL A 257 -4.35 16.22 -30.39
CA VAL A 257 -4.21 14.79 -30.70
C VAL A 257 -4.53 14.01 -29.44
N ILE A 258 -5.78 13.55 -29.33
CA ILE A 258 -6.14 12.51 -28.38
C ILE A 258 -5.44 11.24 -28.87
N ALA A 259 -4.36 10.85 -28.18
CA ALA A 259 -3.65 9.62 -28.47
C ALA A 259 -4.61 8.43 -28.33
N GLN A 260 -4.99 7.84 -29.46
CA GLN A 260 -5.74 6.59 -29.47
C GLN A 260 -4.82 5.45 -29.02
N PRO A 261 -5.29 4.53 -28.16
CA PRO A 261 -4.53 3.35 -27.79
C PRO A 261 -4.37 2.46 -29.03
N THR A 262 -3.15 2.34 -29.54
CA THR A 262 -2.83 1.42 -30.64
C THR A 262 -2.78 -0.01 -30.10
N PHE A 263 -3.90 -0.72 -30.16
CA PHE A 263 -3.89 -2.18 -30.11
C PHE A 263 -3.67 -2.69 -31.54
N PRO A 264 -2.58 -3.42 -31.85
CA PRO A 264 -2.21 -3.75 -33.22
C PRO A 264 -3.20 -4.68 -33.97
N ASN A 265 -4.27 -5.14 -33.33
CA ASN A 265 -5.29 -6.03 -33.92
C ASN A 265 -6.73 -5.66 -33.51
N SER A 266 -7.04 -4.38 -33.33
CA SER A 266 -8.43 -3.94 -33.09
C SER A 266 -9.00 -3.15 -34.26
N ARG A 267 -10.25 -3.45 -34.65
CA ARG A 267 -11.04 -2.67 -35.62
C ARG A 267 -12.24 -2.08 -34.90
N TRP A 268 -12.53 -0.80 -35.16
CA TRP A 268 -13.76 -0.16 -34.70
C TRP A 268 -14.95 -0.69 -35.49
N ASP A 269 -15.97 -1.20 -34.81
CA ASP A 269 -17.25 -1.60 -35.40
C ASP A 269 -18.30 -0.51 -35.15
N GLU A 270 -18.75 0.13 -36.23
CA GLU A 270 -19.75 1.20 -36.18
C GLU A 270 -21.12 0.71 -35.70
N THR A 271 -21.43 -0.57 -35.88
CA THR A 271 -22.72 -1.15 -35.48
C THR A 271 -22.85 -1.24 -33.97
N THR A 272 -21.74 -1.53 -33.29
CA THR A 272 -21.70 -1.73 -31.83
C THR A 272 -21.06 -0.56 -31.09
N GLN A 273 -20.53 0.44 -31.82
CA GLN A 273 -19.75 1.55 -31.27
C GLN A 273 -18.64 1.07 -30.31
N SER A 274 -17.95 0.00 -30.69
CA SER A 274 -16.93 -0.64 -29.86
C SER A 274 -15.73 -1.13 -30.67
N TRP A 275 -14.57 -1.27 -30.01
CA TRP A 275 -13.38 -1.88 -30.59
C TRP A 275 -13.48 -3.40 -30.47
N VAL A 276 -13.43 -4.09 -31.61
CA VAL A 276 -13.47 -5.55 -31.68
C VAL A 276 -12.08 -6.07 -32.05
N LEU A 277 -11.61 -7.09 -31.34
CA LEU A 277 -10.37 -7.78 -31.66
C LEU A 277 -10.58 -8.62 -32.92
N VAL A 278 -9.76 -8.39 -33.94
CA VAL A 278 -9.72 -9.23 -35.13
C VAL A 278 -8.78 -10.38 -34.82
N VAL A 279 -9.34 -11.58 -34.65
CA VAL A 279 -8.60 -12.84 -34.47
C VAL A 279 -8.25 -13.42 -35.84
#